data_AF-A0A9X6AC52-F1
#
_entry.id   AF-A0A9X6AC52-F1
#
_cell.length_a   1.000
_cell.length_b   1.000
_cell.length_c   1.000
_cell.angle_alpha   90.00
_cell.angle_beta   90.00
_cell.angle_gamma   90.00
#
_symmetry.space_group_name_H-M   'P 1'
#
loop_
_entity.id
_entity.type
_entity.pdbx_description
1 polymer ?
#
loop_
_entity_poly.entity_id
_entity_poly.type
_entity_poly.pdbx_seq_one_letter_code
_entity_poly.pdbx_strand_id
1 'polypeptide(L)'
;MRWIRSRALPLAAAGLLALGGAAALPAPAAHAAVSDTGIPNGDVIANLWEWNWKSVAAECTNVLDPAGYGAVQVAPPAESLKQTNYYWWDVYQPYAYNLNSRFGTAAQFKTMVDTCHAAGIKVYTDAVINHTAAQTGTGYNGTVVTNKYDTPDYDPADSDDCTKTISNWSDRYEVQHCELLGLPDLDTAESGVHTKITGFLNQQIDLGVDGFRVDAAKHIDAADLSAIVAGLHTTTSGVAPYITQEIYPGTPPAQDEYYGTGDVLDFTFAAQMKSQFQGDIANLSSFGGSWGLTAEANSNTFVTNHDT
;
A
#
# COMPACT_ATOMS: atom_id res chain seq x y z
N MET A 1 -67.51 39.57 -44.41
CA MET A 1 -68.52 38.54 -44.72
C MET A 1 -68.70 37.64 -43.51
N ARG A 2 -69.93 37.22 -43.27
CA ARG A 2 -70.46 36.67 -42.02
C ARG A 2 -70.51 35.13 -42.11
N TRP A 3 -70.62 34.46 -40.94
CA TRP A 3 -70.93 33.02 -40.70
C TRP A 3 -69.71 32.07 -40.69
N ILE A 4 -69.52 31.08 -39.80
CA ILE A 4 -70.43 30.15 -39.09
C ILE A 4 -69.83 29.71 -37.72
N ARG A 5 -70.70 29.44 -36.72
CA ARG A 5 -70.41 28.79 -35.42
C ARG A 5 -70.39 27.25 -35.54
N SER A 6 -69.65 26.52 -34.69
CA SER A 6 -70.03 25.25 -33.98
C SER A 6 -68.84 24.70 -33.16
N ARG A 7 -68.89 24.72 -31.81
CA ARG A 7 -69.12 23.58 -30.84
C ARG A 7 -68.01 22.50 -30.84
N ALA A 8 -67.11 22.48 -29.83
CA ALA A 8 -67.09 21.63 -28.60
C ALA A 8 -66.52 20.20 -28.86
N LEU A 9 -65.66 19.53 -28.09
CA LEU A 9 -65.12 19.60 -26.71
C LEU A 9 -63.85 18.65 -26.66
N PRO A 10 -63.17 18.40 -25.52
CA PRO A 10 -61.72 18.53 -25.35
C PRO A 10 -60.91 17.22 -25.54
N LEU A 11 -59.60 17.34 -25.80
CA LEU A 11 -58.63 16.29 -25.48
C LEU A 11 -57.70 16.80 -24.38
N ALA A 12 -57.78 16.15 -23.23
CA ALA A 12 -56.78 16.22 -22.18
C ALA A 12 -55.50 15.53 -22.70
N ALA A 13 -54.38 16.25 -22.69
CA ALA A 13 -53.05 15.68 -22.81
C ALA A 13 -52.30 16.01 -21.53
N ALA A 14 -52.06 14.97 -20.73
CA ALA A 14 -51.29 15.03 -19.49
C ALA A 14 -49.84 15.40 -19.81
N GLY A 15 -49.34 16.46 -19.16
CA GLY A 15 -47.93 16.79 -19.15
C GLY A 15 -47.18 15.87 -18.19
N LEU A 16 -46.31 15.01 -18.73
CA LEU A 16 -45.27 14.35 -17.95
C LEU A 16 -44.06 15.27 -17.88
N LEU A 17 -43.86 15.89 -16.71
CA LEU A 17 -42.58 16.44 -16.29
C LEU A 17 -41.64 15.28 -15.98
N ALA A 18 -40.72 14.98 -16.89
CA ALA A 18 -39.59 14.11 -16.61
C ALA A 18 -38.56 14.89 -15.77
N LEU A 19 -38.63 14.74 -14.44
CA LEU A 19 -37.53 15.07 -13.54
C LEU A 19 -36.44 14.02 -13.73
N GLY A 20 -35.47 14.32 -14.59
CA GLY A 20 -34.22 13.57 -14.67
C GLY A 20 -33.42 13.80 -13.40
N GLY A 21 -33.55 12.90 -12.43
CA GLY A 21 -32.63 12.81 -11.30
C GLY A 21 -31.29 12.32 -11.82
N ALA A 22 -30.33 13.22 -11.98
CA ALA A 22 -28.93 12.83 -12.04
C ALA A 22 -28.58 12.23 -10.68
N ALA A 23 -28.37 10.92 -10.63
CA ALA A 23 -27.76 10.27 -9.49
C ALA A 23 -26.33 10.83 -9.39
N ALA A 24 -26.12 11.77 -8.47
CA ALA A 24 -24.79 12.16 -8.07
C ALA A 24 -24.15 10.93 -7.43
N LEU A 25 -23.18 10.33 -8.12
CA LEU A 25 -22.27 9.38 -7.49
C LEU A 25 -21.63 10.08 -6.28
N PRO A 26 -21.55 9.43 -5.11
CA PRO A 26 -20.81 10.02 -4.00
C PRO A 26 -19.38 10.23 -4.46
N ALA A 27 -18.88 11.46 -4.35
CA ALA A 27 -17.46 11.71 -4.46
C ALA A 27 -16.74 10.85 -3.42
N PRO A 28 -15.59 10.23 -3.75
CA PRO A 28 -14.81 9.54 -2.75
C PRO A 28 -14.55 10.51 -1.60
N ALA A 29 -14.81 10.07 -0.38
CA ALA A 29 -14.56 10.87 0.81
C ALA A 29 -13.07 11.21 0.82
N ALA A 30 -12.74 12.51 0.81
CA ALA A 30 -11.37 12.95 1.06
C ALA A 30 -10.95 12.39 2.43
N HIS A 31 -9.81 11.71 2.48
CA HIS A 31 -9.22 11.33 3.75
C HIS A 31 -8.98 12.59 4.58
N ALA A 32 -9.30 12.51 5.87
CA ALA A 32 -8.85 13.52 6.80
C ALA A 32 -7.32 13.54 6.73
N ALA A 33 -6.75 14.72 6.43
CA ALA A 33 -5.33 14.94 6.59
C ALA A 33 -4.89 14.37 7.93
N VAL A 34 -3.80 13.60 7.95
CA VAL A 34 -3.24 13.02 9.17
C VAL A 34 -3.10 14.17 10.16
N SER A 35 -3.95 14.18 11.18
CA SER A 35 -3.90 15.20 12.21
C SER A 35 -2.54 15.09 12.87
N ASP A 36 -1.77 16.18 12.86
CA ASP A 36 -0.58 16.35 13.68
C ASP A 36 -0.86 15.74 15.06
N THR A 37 -0.19 14.62 15.34
CA THR A 37 -0.46 13.81 16.54
C THR A 37 0.03 14.49 17.82
N GLY A 38 0.50 15.74 17.75
CA GLY A 38 0.98 16.50 18.90
C GLY A 38 2.26 15.92 19.50
N ILE A 39 3.01 15.14 18.73
CA ILE A 39 4.36 14.69 19.07
C ILE A 39 5.31 15.77 18.50
N PRO A 40 6.33 16.23 19.23
CA PRO A 40 7.27 17.26 18.76
C PRO A 40 8.05 16.92 17.47
N ASN A 41 7.87 15.72 16.93
CA ASN A 41 8.59 15.15 15.81
C ASN A 41 7.79 15.37 14.51
N GLY A 42 8.49 15.74 13.43
CA GLY A 42 7.90 16.19 12.16
C GLY A 42 7.15 15.10 11.38
N ASP A 43 6.85 15.36 10.12
CA ASP A 43 6.10 14.45 9.22
C ASP A 43 7.01 13.61 8.30
N VAL A 44 8.32 13.81 8.35
CA VAL A 44 9.29 13.09 7.52
C VAL A 44 9.47 11.65 7.98
N ILE A 45 9.42 10.72 7.03
CA ILE A 45 9.64 9.28 7.21
C ILE A 45 11.06 8.91 6.76
N ALA A 46 11.87 8.32 7.65
CA ALA A 46 13.16 7.74 7.27
C ALA A 46 12.97 6.31 6.76
N ASN A 47 13.33 6.03 5.50
CA ASN A 47 13.38 4.65 5.01
C ASN A 47 14.76 4.03 5.33
N LEU A 48 14.82 3.21 6.39
CA LEU A 48 16.04 2.49 6.80
C LEU A 48 16.07 1.09 6.15
N TRP A 49 16.08 1.10 4.82
CA TRP A 49 16.07 -0.10 4.00
C TRP A 49 17.27 -1.00 4.30
N GLU A 50 17.02 -2.30 4.51
CA GLU A 50 18.01 -3.34 4.84
C GLU A 50 18.72 -3.20 6.21
N TRP A 51 18.22 -2.36 7.12
CA TRP A 51 18.79 -2.24 8.47
C TRP A 51 18.25 -3.33 9.41
N ASN A 52 19.14 -3.95 10.17
CA ASN A 52 18.72 -4.89 11.23
C ASN A 52 18.01 -4.15 12.38
N TRP A 53 17.16 -4.85 13.13
CA TRP A 53 16.30 -4.26 14.17
C TRP A 53 17.07 -3.49 15.25
N LYS A 54 18.26 -3.95 15.62
CA LYS A 54 19.09 -3.27 16.63
C LYS A 54 19.65 -1.95 16.10
N SER A 55 20.03 -1.92 14.83
CA SER A 55 20.51 -0.70 14.17
C SER A 55 19.40 0.32 14.03
N VAL A 56 18.19 -0.09 13.61
CA VAL A 56 17.01 0.80 13.56
C VAL A 56 16.71 1.39 14.94
N ALA A 57 16.66 0.54 15.98
CA ALA A 57 16.42 0.99 17.36
C ALA A 57 17.43 2.04 17.83
N ALA A 58 18.71 1.85 17.51
CA ALA A 58 19.76 2.82 17.83
C ALA A 58 19.60 4.12 17.02
N GLU A 59 19.24 4.03 15.75
CA GLU A 59 19.07 5.19 14.86
C GLU A 59 17.88 6.06 15.28
N CYS A 60 16.76 5.45 15.69
CA CYS A 60 15.59 6.15 16.22
C CYS A 60 15.99 7.12 17.35
N THR A 61 16.79 6.67 18.30
CA THR A 61 17.22 7.48 19.46
C THR A 61 18.36 8.43 19.14
N ASN A 62 19.36 7.99 18.37
CA ASN A 62 20.60 8.74 18.23
C ASN A 62 20.56 9.77 17.10
N VAL A 63 19.68 9.58 16.12
CA VAL A 63 19.65 10.38 14.89
C VAL A 63 18.25 10.88 14.59
N LEU A 64 17.25 10.00 14.46
CA LEU A 64 15.94 10.36 13.95
C LEU A 64 15.20 11.34 14.88
N ASP A 65 15.13 11.04 16.17
CA ASP A 65 14.53 11.92 17.18
C ASP A 65 15.24 13.29 17.25
N PRO A 66 16.58 13.36 17.49
CA PRO A 66 17.29 14.64 17.49
C PRO A 66 17.18 15.46 16.19
N ALA A 67 16.96 14.80 15.05
CA ALA A 67 16.78 15.45 13.75
C ALA A 67 15.31 15.81 13.42
N GLY A 68 14.36 15.40 14.26
CA GLY A 68 12.94 15.73 14.13
C GLY A 68 12.18 14.88 13.10
N TYR A 69 12.63 13.67 12.79
CA TYR A 69 11.85 12.73 11.96
C TYR A 69 10.62 12.22 12.72
N GLY A 70 9.50 12.02 12.02
CA GLY A 70 8.27 11.52 12.62
C GLY A 70 8.16 10.01 12.70
N ALA A 71 8.78 9.33 11.74
CA ALA A 71 8.63 7.89 11.57
C ALA A 71 9.85 7.25 10.92
N VAL A 72 9.94 5.93 11.06
CA VAL A 72 10.85 5.06 10.32
C VAL A 72 10.05 4.03 9.53
N GLN A 73 10.33 3.90 8.24
CA GLN A 73 9.95 2.73 7.45
C GLN A 73 11.06 1.69 7.54
N VAL A 74 10.70 0.47 7.96
CA VAL A 74 11.63 -0.66 8.09
C VAL A 74 11.34 -1.73 7.03
N ALA A 75 12.36 -2.52 6.71
CA ALA A 75 12.27 -3.60 5.74
C ALA A 75 11.25 -4.70 6.15
N PRO A 76 10.84 -5.60 5.22
CA PRO A 76 9.83 -6.62 5.51
C PRO A 76 10.17 -7.47 6.75
N PRO A 77 9.25 -7.63 7.71
CA PRO A 77 9.53 -8.38 8.93
C PRO A 77 9.21 -9.87 8.82
N ALA A 78 8.59 -10.33 7.74
CA ALA A 78 8.36 -11.75 7.49
C ALA A 78 9.69 -12.54 7.40
N GLU A 79 9.65 -13.82 7.72
CA GLU A 79 10.72 -14.73 7.30
C GLU A 79 10.68 -14.84 5.79
N SER A 80 11.83 -14.76 5.15
CA SER A 80 11.94 -14.80 3.69
C SER A 80 12.96 -15.82 3.21
N LEU A 81 12.96 -16.03 1.90
CA LEU A 81 13.98 -16.77 1.15
C LEU A 81 15.39 -16.33 1.57
N LYS A 82 16.24 -17.27 1.96
CA LYS A 82 17.65 -16.99 2.23
C LYS A 82 18.52 -17.28 1.03
N GLN A 83 19.14 -16.24 0.47
CA GLN A 83 20.13 -16.37 -0.59
C GLN A 83 21.55 -16.34 -0.02
N THR A 84 22.47 -17.10 -0.61
CA THR A 84 23.89 -17.12 -0.21
C THR A 84 24.54 -15.73 -0.34
N ASN A 85 24.10 -14.95 -1.32
CA ASN A 85 24.65 -13.63 -1.61
C ASN A 85 23.89 -12.49 -0.94
N TYR A 86 22.88 -12.78 -0.10
CA TYR A 86 22.10 -11.76 0.63
C TYR A 86 21.57 -10.67 -0.30
N TYR A 87 20.97 -11.08 -1.41
CA TYR A 87 20.40 -10.15 -2.37
C TYR A 87 19.32 -9.33 -1.69
N TRP A 88 19.24 -8.04 -1.97
CA TRP A 88 18.25 -7.19 -1.31
C TRP A 88 16.80 -7.64 -1.58
N TRP A 89 16.55 -8.24 -2.75
CA TRP A 89 15.21 -8.68 -3.13
C TRP A 89 14.78 -9.98 -2.43
N ASP A 90 15.68 -10.64 -1.70
CA ASP A 90 15.35 -11.91 -1.03
C ASP A 90 14.39 -11.71 0.16
N VAL A 91 14.30 -10.50 0.71
CA VAL A 91 13.32 -10.14 1.77
C VAL A 91 11.92 -9.86 1.24
N TYR A 92 11.77 -9.68 -0.08
CA TYR A 92 10.48 -9.57 -0.77
C TYR A 92 9.95 -10.93 -1.25
N GLN A 93 10.48 -12.04 -0.72
CA GLN A 93 10.02 -13.39 -1.02
C GLN A 93 9.67 -14.12 0.27
N PRO A 94 8.47 -13.86 0.84
CA PRO A 94 8.04 -14.43 2.10
C PRO A 94 8.01 -15.96 2.05
N TYR A 95 8.58 -16.56 3.11
CA TYR A 95 8.51 -17.99 3.40
C TYR A 95 7.56 -18.26 4.54
N ALA A 96 7.52 -17.39 5.56
CA ALA A 96 6.62 -17.52 6.69
C ALA A 96 6.38 -16.18 7.38
N TYR A 97 5.23 -16.02 7.99
CA TYR A 97 4.74 -14.76 8.58
C TYR A 97 4.96 -14.71 10.10
N ASN A 98 6.11 -15.25 10.57
CA ASN A 98 6.42 -15.45 12.00
C ASN A 98 7.25 -14.33 12.66
N LEU A 99 7.54 -13.24 11.95
CA LEU A 99 8.36 -12.09 12.37
C LEU A 99 9.85 -12.36 12.67
N ASN A 100 10.39 -13.53 12.29
CA ASN A 100 11.82 -13.82 12.36
C ASN A 100 12.44 -13.68 10.96
N SER A 101 12.82 -12.46 10.62
CA SER A 101 13.37 -12.13 9.31
C SER A 101 14.89 -12.20 9.26
N ARG A 102 15.44 -11.87 8.09
CA ARG A 102 16.86 -11.55 7.90
C ARG A 102 17.40 -10.52 8.91
N PHE A 103 16.55 -9.62 9.39
CA PHE A 103 16.92 -8.45 10.19
C PHE A 103 16.88 -8.71 11.70
N GLY A 104 16.37 -9.86 12.13
CA GLY A 104 16.37 -10.28 13.52
C GLY A 104 15.12 -11.04 13.92
N THR A 105 15.08 -11.46 15.18
CA THR A 105 13.96 -12.23 15.74
C THR A 105 12.75 -11.36 16.04
N ALA A 106 11.58 -11.97 16.21
CA ALA A 106 10.35 -11.28 16.64
C ALA A 106 10.54 -10.49 17.95
N ALA A 107 11.35 -11.00 18.88
CA ALA A 107 11.67 -10.30 20.13
C ALA A 107 12.54 -9.05 19.90
N GLN A 108 13.47 -9.11 18.95
CA GLN A 108 14.29 -7.96 18.56
C GLN A 108 13.46 -6.93 17.80
N PHE A 109 12.54 -7.39 16.94
CA PHE A 109 11.56 -6.53 16.28
C PHE A 109 10.72 -5.74 17.29
N LYS A 110 10.13 -6.42 18.29
CA LYS A 110 9.40 -5.75 19.37
C LYS A 110 10.27 -4.74 20.12
N THR A 111 11.51 -5.12 20.45
CA THR A 111 12.45 -4.22 21.14
C THR A 111 12.73 -2.97 20.30
N MET A 112 12.85 -3.11 18.98
CA MET A 112 13.02 -1.99 18.07
C MET A 112 11.80 -1.07 18.09
N VAL A 113 10.59 -1.61 17.99
CA VAL A 113 9.34 -0.84 18.07
C VAL A 113 9.26 -0.08 19.39
N ASP A 114 9.44 -0.78 20.52
CA ASP A 114 9.42 -0.16 21.86
C ASP A 114 10.46 0.97 21.99
N THR A 115 11.66 0.79 21.41
CA THR A 115 12.74 1.79 21.48
C THR A 115 12.44 3.01 20.62
N CYS A 116 11.95 2.81 19.39
CA CYS A 116 11.58 3.92 18.51
C CYS A 116 10.41 4.73 19.11
N HIS A 117 9.40 4.05 19.66
CA HIS A 117 8.30 4.71 20.36
C HIS A 117 8.76 5.50 21.58
N ALA A 118 9.71 4.99 22.37
CA ALA A 118 10.28 5.73 23.49
C ALA A 118 11.03 7.00 23.06
N ALA A 119 11.51 7.06 21.82
CA ALA A 119 12.09 8.24 21.17
C ALA A 119 11.04 9.09 20.42
N GLY A 120 9.75 8.75 20.49
CA GLY A 120 8.68 9.47 19.77
C GLY A 120 8.68 9.24 18.26
N ILE A 121 9.31 8.16 17.77
CA ILE A 121 9.38 7.79 16.35
C ILE A 121 8.36 6.69 16.06
N LYS A 122 7.42 6.94 15.15
CA LYS A 122 6.47 5.93 14.66
C LYS A 122 7.19 4.86 13.84
N VAL A 123 6.67 3.65 13.81
CA VAL A 123 7.25 2.54 13.03
C VAL A 123 6.26 2.09 11.96
N TYR A 124 6.70 2.13 10.71
CA TYR A 124 5.98 1.58 9.56
C TYR A 124 6.75 0.38 9.02
N THR A 125 6.05 -0.72 8.74
CA THR A 125 6.68 -1.91 8.14
C THR A 125 6.34 -2.04 6.66
N ASP A 126 7.26 -2.62 5.91
CA ASP A 126 7.02 -3.00 4.51
C ASP A 126 6.20 -4.31 4.46
N ALA A 127 4.97 -4.22 3.96
CA ALA A 127 3.98 -5.29 3.95
C ALA A 127 3.94 -5.99 2.59
N VAL A 128 4.67 -7.12 2.50
CA VAL A 128 4.67 -8.01 1.32
C VAL A 128 3.52 -9.01 1.44
N ILE A 129 2.36 -8.61 0.90
CA ILE A 129 1.09 -9.32 1.06
C ILE A 129 0.42 -9.70 -0.28
N ASN A 130 1.03 -9.35 -1.41
CA ASN A 130 0.56 -9.76 -2.73
C ASN A 130 0.92 -11.22 -3.05
N HIS A 131 2.13 -11.64 -2.69
CA HIS A 131 2.72 -12.88 -3.15
C HIS A 131 3.58 -13.54 -2.07
N THR A 132 3.96 -14.80 -2.34
CA THR A 132 5.00 -15.52 -1.59
C THR A 132 6.26 -15.71 -2.45
N ALA A 133 7.17 -16.60 -2.06
CA ALA A 133 8.45 -16.78 -2.75
C ALA A 133 8.36 -17.60 -4.05
N ALA A 134 9.00 -17.11 -5.12
CA ALA A 134 9.14 -17.84 -6.38
C ALA A 134 10.12 -19.02 -6.29
N GLN A 135 10.99 -19.03 -5.28
CA GLN A 135 12.05 -20.02 -5.12
C GLN A 135 11.81 -20.88 -3.89
N THR A 136 12.12 -22.18 -4.02
CA THR A 136 12.14 -23.15 -2.93
C THR A 136 13.51 -23.18 -2.26
N GLY A 137 13.59 -23.61 -0.99
CA GLY A 137 14.84 -23.68 -0.26
C GLY A 137 14.65 -23.57 1.24
N THR A 138 15.59 -22.91 1.91
CA THR A 138 15.52 -22.66 3.36
C THR A 138 15.51 -21.15 3.61
N GLY A 139 14.62 -20.69 4.47
CA GLY A 139 14.48 -19.29 4.86
C GLY A 139 15.47 -18.84 5.93
N TYR A 140 15.44 -17.56 6.27
CA TYR A 140 16.35 -16.96 7.26
C TYR A 140 16.19 -17.52 8.68
N ASN A 141 15.02 -18.03 9.03
CA ASN A 141 14.72 -18.65 10.32
C ASN A 141 14.56 -20.19 10.21
N GLY A 142 15.04 -20.78 9.11
CA GLY A 142 15.13 -22.22 8.94
C GLY A 142 13.88 -22.90 8.37
N THR A 143 12.84 -22.13 8.00
CA THR A 143 11.67 -22.67 7.30
C THR A 143 12.11 -23.30 5.98
N VAL A 144 11.68 -24.53 5.71
CA VAL A 144 11.99 -25.23 4.46
C VAL A 144 10.76 -25.24 3.57
N VAL A 145 10.86 -24.62 2.39
CA VAL A 145 9.83 -24.63 1.36
C VAL A 145 10.31 -25.51 0.22
N THR A 146 9.53 -26.54 -0.14
CA THR A 146 9.85 -27.50 -1.22
C THR A 146 8.93 -27.38 -2.43
N ASN A 147 7.82 -26.66 -2.29
CA ASN A 147 6.90 -26.29 -3.35
C ASN A 147 6.54 -24.82 -3.16
N LYS A 148 6.72 -23.99 -4.20
CA LYS A 148 6.51 -22.54 -4.08
C LYS A 148 5.08 -22.14 -3.73
N TYR A 149 4.10 -23.01 -4.02
CA TYR A 149 2.68 -22.78 -3.67
C TYR A 149 2.29 -23.38 -2.32
N ASP A 150 3.21 -24.03 -1.60
CA ASP A 150 2.93 -24.72 -0.32
C ASP A 150 3.96 -24.27 0.70
N THR A 151 3.57 -23.26 1.46
CA THR A 151 4.35 -22.62 2.53
C THR A 151 3.69 -22.91 3.88
N PRO A 152 4.36 -22.70 5.02
CA PRO A 152 3.77 -22.95 6.32
C PRO A 152 2.43 -22.23 6.60
N ASP A 153 2.21 -21.07 5.96
CA ASP A 153 1.03 -20.23 6.19
C ASP A 153 0.00 -20.30 5.04
N TYR A 154 0.41 -20.74 3.84
CA TYR A 154 -0.43 -20.78 2.63
C TYR A 154 -0.28 -22.10 1.89
N ASP A 155 -1.41 -22.76 1.65
CA ASP A 155 -1.56 -23.96 0.85
C ASP A 155 -1.72 -23.59 -0.64
N PRO A 156 -1.57 -24.55 -1.57
CA PRO A 156 -1.70 -24.24 -3.01
C PRO A 156 -3.04 -23.67 -3.46
N ALA A 157 -4.10 -23.85 -2.66
CA ALA A 157 -5.43 -23.32 -2.94
C ALA A 157 -5.58 -21.84 -2.54
N ASP A 158 -4.65 -21.31 -1.73
CA ASP A 158 -4.62 -19.90 -1.31
C ASP A 158 -3.97 -18.99 -2.37
N SER A 159 -3.51 -19.56 -3.48
CA SER A 159 -2.93 -18.82 -4.61
C SER A 159 -3.90 -18.72 -5.77
N ASP A 160 -3.81 -17.62 -6.50
CA ASP A 160 -4.58 -17.37 -7.71
C ASP A 160 -4.28 -18.45 -8.79
N ASP A 161 -5.32 -18.83 -9.55
CA ASP A 161 -5.21 -19.90 -10.55
C ASP A 161 -4.26 -19.54 -11.72
N CYS A 162 -4.03 -18.24 -11.97
CA CYS A 162 -3.21 -17.76 -13.08
C CYS A 162 -1.70 -17.82 -12.76
N THR A 163 -1.14 -19.03 -12.78
CA THR A 163 0.29 -19.30 -12.52
C THR A 163 1.29 -18.85 -13.59
N LYS A 164 0.89 -17.99 -14.55
CA LYS A 164 1.81 -17.46 -15.58
C LYS A 164 2.43 -16.15 -15.09
N THR A 165 3.64 -15.85 -15.54
CA THR A 165 4.22 -14.53 -15.29
C THR A 165 3.47 -13.43 -16.04
N ILE A 166 3.20 -12.31 -15.37
CA ILE A 166 2.63 -11.10 -15.98
C ILE A 166 3.46 -10.68 -17.21
N SER A 167 2.79 -10.52 -18.33
CA SER A 167 3.36 -10.16 -19.63
C SER A 167 2.55 -9.10 -20.35
N ASN A 168 1.22 -9.07 -20.16
CA ASN A 168 0.32 -8.08 -20.71
C ASN A 168 -0.11 -7.04 -19.66
N TRP A 169 0.71 -6.00 -19.50
CA TRP A 169 0.46 -4.88 -18.57
C TRP A 169 -0.74 -3.99 -18.92
N SER A 170 -1.44 -4.26 -20.02
CA SER A 170 -2.69 -3.59 -20.41
C SER A 170 -3.93 -4.42 -20.06
N ASP A 171 -3.76 -5.64 -19.56
CA ASP A 171 -4.85 -6.51 -19.09
C ASP A 171 -4.91 -6.46 -17.56
N ARG A 172 -6.00 -5.91 -17.03
CA ARG A 172 -6.22 -5.77 -15.58
C ARG A 172 -6.11 -7.11 -14.87
N TYR A 173 -6.77 -8.13 -15.43
CA TYR A 173 -6.82 -9.43 -14.79
C TYR A 173 -5.40 -10.02 -14.71
N GLU A 174 -4.62 -9.87 -15.78
CA GLU A 174 -3.23 -10.33 -15.76
C GLU A 174 -2.36 -9.53 -14.78
N VAL A 175 -2.58 -8.23 -14.62
CA VAL A 175 -1.83 -7.41 -13.66
C VAL A 175 -2.13 -7.80 -12.20
N GLN A 176 -3.37 -8.21 -11.88
CA GLN A 176 -3.84 -8.36 -10.50
C GLN A 176 -4.04 -9.82 -10.03
N HIS A 177 -3.96 -10.80 -10.93
CA HIS A 177 -4.23 -12.20 -10.58
C HIS A 177 -3.19 -13.18 -11.10
N CYS A 178 -2.14 -12.69 -11.79
CA CYS A 178 -1.09 -13.55 -12.35
C CYS A 178 0.27 -13.21 -11.72
N GLU A 179 1.20 -14.16 -11.75
CA GLU A 179 2.45 -14.06 -11.01
C GLU A 179 3.34 -12.88 -11.42
N LEU A 180 3.51 -11.89 -10.54
CA LEU A 180 4.54 -10.87 -10.69
C LEU A 180 5.92 -11.53 -10.67
N LEU A 181 6.64 -11.52 -11.80
CA LEU A 181 7.98 -12.13 -11.93
C LEU A 181 8.06 -13.62 -11.51
N GLY A 182 6.95 -14.35 -11.59
CA GLY A 182 6.88 -15.78 -11.22
C GLY A 182 6.70 -16.04 -9.72
N LEU A 183 6.45 -14.99 -8.93
CA LEU A 183 6.08 -15.05 -7.51
C LEU A 183 4.63 -15.57 -7.40
N PRO A 184 4.37 -16.66 -6.63
CA PRO A 184 3.02 -17.16 -6.40
C PRO A 184 2.12 -16.06 -5.85
N ASP A 185 1.08 -15.74 -6.62
CA ASP A 185 0.13 -14.67 -6.36
C ASP A 185 -0.93 -15.16 -5.38
N LEU A 186 -1.16 -14.46 -4.27
CA LEU A 186 -2.14 -14.86 -3.25
C LEU A 186 -3.56 -14.45 -3.71
N ASP A 187 -4.53 -15.35 -3.59
CA ASP A 187 -5.94 -15.04 -3.90
C ASP A 187 -6.54 -14.18 -2.77
N THR A 188 -6.30 -12.87 -2.83
CA THR A 188 -6.72 -11.94 -1.77
C THR A 188 -8.24 -11.78 -1.65
N ALA A 189 -9.01 -12.24 -2.64
CA ALA A 189 -10.47 -12.28 -2.58
C ALA A 189 -10.97 -13.44 -1.69
N GLU A 190 -10.13 -14.47 -1.47
CA GLU A 190 -10.49 -15.58 -0.59
C GLU A 190 -10.49 -15.16 0.88
N SER A 191 -11.60 -15.40 1.58
CA SER A 191 -11.72 -15.06 3.00
C SER A 191 -10.66 -15.70 3.91
N GLY A 192 -10.13 -16.87 3.54
CA GLY A 192 -9.04 -17.54 4.24
C GLY A 192 -7.74 -16.75 4.14
N VAL A 193 -7.34 -16.39 2.91
CA VAL A 193 -6.18 -15.54 2.62
C VAL A 193 -6.31 -14.17 3.26
N HIS A 194 -7.46 -13.53 3.11
CA HIS A 194 -7.77 -12.25 3.77
C HIS A 194 -7.54 -12.29 5.28
N THR A 195 -8.01 -13.36 5.94
CA THR A 195 -7.84 -13.56 7.39
C THR A 195 -6.38 -13.76 7.77
N LYS A 196 -5.61 -14.52 6.98
CA LYS A 196 -4.18 -14.76 7.20
C LYS A 196 -3.37 -13.46 7.08
N ILE A 197 -3.61 -12.69 6.01
CA ILE A 197 -2.97 -11.38 5.80
C ILE A 197 -3.31 -10.42 6.95
N THR A 198 -4.59 -10.25 7.24
CA THR A 198 -5.06 -9.36 8.31
C THR A 198 -4.49 -9.79 9.67
N GLY A 199 -4.43 -11.09 9.95
CA GLY A 199 -3.83 -11.64 11.17
C GLY A 199 -2.35 -11.30 11.32
N PHE A 200 -1.56 -11.41 10.23
CA PHE A 200 -0.15 -11.04 10.23
C PHE A 200 0.08 -9.54 10.44
N LEU A 201 -0.72 -8.68 9.79
CA LEU A 201 -0.63 -7.23 9.97
C LEU A 201 -1.06 -6.84 11.39
N ASN A 202 -2.14 -7.42 11.92
CA ASN A 202 -2.59 -7.16 13.29
C ASN A 202 -1.60 -7.66 14.34
N GLN A 203 -0.89 -8.76 14.10
CA GLN A 203 0.21 -9.18 14.96
C GLN A 203 1.29 -8.09 15.10
N GLN A 204 1.57 -7.36 14.03
CA GLN A 204 2.53 -6.25 14.05
C GLN A 204 1.98 -5.03 14.77
N ILE A 205 0.70 -4.70 14.53
CA ILE A 205 0.00 -3.60 15.24
C ILE A 205 0.00 -3.87 16.75
N ASP A 206 -0.28 -5.11 17.17
CA ASP A 206 -0.30 -5.51 18.58
C ASP A 206 1.08 -5.40 19.23
N LEU A 207 2.15 -5.43 18.44
CA LEU A 207 3.53 -5.16 18.88
C LEU A 207 3.92 -3.68 18.84
N GLY A 208 3.04 -2.81 18.35
CA GLY A 208 3.20 -1.36 18.31
C GLY A 208 3.48 -0.77 16.93
N VAL A 209 3.36 -1.52 15.83
CA VAL A 209 3.48 -0.92 14.50
C VAL A 209 2.36 0.10 14.26
N ASP A 210 2.72 1.26 13.70
CA ASP A 210 1.82 2.40 13.48
C ASP A 210 1.23 2.45 12.07
N GLY A 211 1.69 1.59 11.16
CA GLY A 211 1.30 1.64 9.76
C GLY A 211 2.13 0.76 8.84
N PHE A 212 1.77 0.77 7.56
CA PHE A 212 2.32 -0.12 6.54
C PHE A 212 2.62 0.62 5.24
N ARG A 213 3.78 0.32 4.65
CA ARG A 213 4.00 0.49 3.21
C ARG A 213 3.58 -0.81 2.54
N VAL A 214 2.50 -0.77 1.76
CA VAL A 214 2.00 -1.95 1.04
C VAL A 214 2.82 -2.15 -0.23
N ASP A 215 3.60 -3.22 -0.25
CA ASP A 215 4.39 -3.65 -1.39
C ASP A 215 3.48 -4.07 -2.56
N ALA A 216 3.89 -3.73 -3.79
CA ALA A 216 3.21 -4.17 -4.99
C ALA A 216 1.68 -3.96 -4.98
N ALA A 217 1.17 -2.93 -4.31
CA ALA A 217 -0.27 -2.73 -4.09
C ALA A 217 -1.09 -2.67 -5.39
N LYS A 218 -0.46 -2.26 -6.51
CA LYS A 218 -1.07 -2.31 -7.86
C LYS A 218 -1.51 -3.71 -8.30
N HIS A 219 -0.88 -4.74 -7.76
CA HIS A 219 -1.10 -6.14 -8.09
C HIS A 219 -2.17 -6.79 -7.20
N ILE A 220 -2.70 -6.07 -6.21
CA ILE A 220 -3.83 -6.50 -5.37
C ILE A 220 -5.08 -5.77 -5.86
N ASP A 221 -6.26 -6.42 -5.89
CA ASP A 221 -7.51 -5.72 -6.20
C ASP A 221 -7.77 -4.59 -5.16
N ALA A 222 -8.20 -3.43 -5.62
CA ALA A 222 -8.44 -2.27 -4.76
C ALA A 222 -9.53 -2.56 -3.70
N ALA A 223 -10.54 -3.37 -4.04
CA ALA A 223 -11.58 -3.78 -3.11
C ALA A 223 -11.05 -4.74 -2.05
N ASP A 224 -10.19 -5.68 -2.44
CA ASP A 224 -9.60 -6.65 -1.52
C ASP A 224 -8.61 -5.97 -0.57
N LEU A 225 -7.76 -5.08 -1.07
CA LEU A 225 -6.87 -4.27 -0.23
C LEU A 225 -7.66 -3.36 0.73
N SER A 226 -8.76 -2.76 0.26
CA SER A 226 -9.66 -1.99 1.13
C SER A 226 -10.28 -2.85 2.23
N ALA A 227 -10.70 -4.08 1.91
CA ALA A 227 -11.22 -5.02 2.88
C ALA A 227 -10.16 -5.48 3.90
N ILE A 228 -8.91 -5.71 3.46
CA ILE A 228 -7.79 -6.03 4.35
C ILE A 228 -7.56 -4.88 5.34
N VAL A 229 -7.43 -3.65 4.85
CA VAL A 229 -7.21 -2.47 5.68
C VAL A 229 -8.36 -2.23 6.66
N ALA A 230 -9.61 -2.45 6.23
CA ALA A 230 -10.78 -2.36 7.11
C ALA A 230 -10.80 -3.40 8.24
N GLY A 231 -10.08 -4.52 8.08
CA GLY A 231 -9.92 -5.56 9.09
C GLY A 231 -8.81 -5.27 10.11
N LEU A 232 -8.03 -4.20 9.94
CA LEU A 232 -6.92 -3.89 10.83
C LEU A 232 -7.38 -3.36 12.18
N HIS A 233 -6.63 -3.72 13.21
CA HIS A 233 -6.77 -3.16 14.55
C HIS A 233 -6.45 -1.65 14.53
N THR A 234 -7.04 -0.93 15.49
CA THR A 234 -6.52 0.40 15.87
C THR A 234 -5.12 0.22 16.46
N THR A 235 -4.20 1.15 16.16
CA THR A 235 -2.83 1.13 16.68
C THR A 235 -2.81 1.22 18.20
N THR A 236 -1.67 0.89 18.82
CA THR A 236 -1.47 1.05 20.28
C THR A 236 -1.57 2.52 20.73
N SER A 237 -1.42 3.48 19.82
CA SER A 237 -1.64 4.91 20.03
C SER A 237 -3.11 5.34 19.88
N GLY A 238 -4.03 4.42 19.56
CA GLY A 238 -5.46 4.67 19.53
C GLY A 238 -5.99 5.30 18.23
N VAL A 239 -5.21 5.24 17.14
CA VAL A 239 -5.60 5.76 15.82
C VAL A 239 -5.59 4.65 14.77
N ALA A 240 -6.19 4.89 13.60
CA ALA A 240 -6.07 3.97 12.49
C ALA A 240 -4.59 3.87 12.01
N PRO A 241 -4.12 2.69 11.57
CA PRO A 241 -2.77 2.56 11.04
C PRO A 241 -2.60 3.43 9.78
N TYR A 242 -1.43 4.06 9.65
CA TYR A 242 -1.09 4.80 8.43
C TYR A 242 -0.84 3.82 7.28
N ILE A 243 -1.41 4.07 6.11
CA ILE A 243 -1.24 3.22 4.92
C ILE A 243 -0.63 4.07 3.80
N THR A 244 0.49 3.61 3.25
CA THR A 244 1.06 4.11 2.00
C THR A 244 1.25 2.96 1.03
N GLN A 245 0.97 3.16 -0.25
CA GLN A 245 0.81 2.08 -1.21
C GLN A 245 1.78 2.25 -2.38
N GLU A 246 2.48 1.18 -2.73
CA GLU A 246 3.27 1.16 -3.95
C GLU A 246 2.38 0.90 -5.17
N ILE A 247 2.07 1.96 -5.91
CA ILE A 247 1.28 1.86 -7.13
C ILE A 247 1.95 2.68 -8.21
N TYR A 248 2.60 2.00 -9.16
CA TYR A 248 3.26 2.68 -10.27
C TYR A 248 2.21 3.36 -11.18
N PRO A 249 2.41 4.63 -11.59
CA PRO A 249 1.45 5.35 -12.44
C PRO A 249 1.12 4.59 -13.73
N GLY A 250 -0.13 4.73 -14.19
CA GLY A 250 -0.64 4.09 -15.41
C GLY A 250 -1.96 3.37 -15.16
N THR A 251 -2.43 2.63 -16.17
CA THR A 251 -3.67 1.84 -16.12
C THR A 251 -3.49 0.59 -16.98
N PRO A 252 -4.14 -0.55 -16.66
CA PRO A 252 -4.94 -0.82 -15.45
C PRO A 252 -4.13 -1.49 -14.31
N PRO A 253 -4.54 -1.35 -13.03
CA PRO A 253 -5.48 -0.37 -12.48
C PRO A 253 -4.84 1.03 -12.39
N ALA A 254 -5.67 2.06 -12.23
CA ALA A 254 -5.25 3.43 -11.98
C ALA A 254 -5.04 3.68 -10.47
N GLN A 255 -4.19 4.65 -10.13
CA GLN A 255 -3.86 4.97 -8.73
C GLN A 255 -5.06 5.48 -7.93
N ASP A 256 -6.01 6.16 -8.58
CA ASP A 256 -7.15 6.78 -7.92
C ASP A 256 -8.16 5.78 -7.36
N GLU A 257 -8.12 4.54 -7.85
CA GLU A 257 -8.87 3.40 -7.30
C GLU A 257 -8.47 3.08 -5.84
N TYR A 258 -7.26 3.47 -5.42
CA TYR A 258 -6.66 3.12 -4.14
C TYR A 258 -6.60 4.26 -3.13
N TYR A 259 -6.96 5.48 -3.53
CA TYR A 259 -6.98 6.65 -2.64
C TYR A 259 -7.97 6.48 -1.47
N GLY A 260 -8.96 5.58 -1.62
CA GLY A 260 -9.89 5.20 -0.56
C GLY A 260 -9.29 4.33 0.54
N THR A 261 -8.05 3.87 0.39
CA THR A 261 -7.38 2.94 1.33
C THR A 261 -6.15 3.54 2.00
N GLY A 262 -5.56 4.59 1.43
CA GLY A 262 -4.40 5.28 1.99
C GLY A 262 -3.69 6.16 0.97
N ASP A 263 -2.52 6.65 1.34
CA ASP A 263 -1.65 7.39 0.43
C ASP A 263 -1.05 6.46 -0.63
N VAL A 264 -0.58 7.03 -1.73
CA VAL A 264 0.24 6.33 -2.73
C VAL A 264 1.64 6.95 -2.78
N LEU A 265 2.64 6.11 -3.05
CA LEU A 265 3.99 6.57 -3.37
C LEU A 265 3.94 7.42 -4.66
N ASP A 266 4.26 8.71 -4.57
CA ASP A 266 4.16 9.62 -5.71
C ASP A 266 5.41 9.53 -6.62
N PHE A 267 5.42 8.49 -7.46
CA PHE A 267 6.43 8.31 -8.51
C PHE A 267 6.44 9.45 -9.53
N THR A 268 5.31 10.13 -9.74
CA THR A 268 5.24 11.29 -10.64
C THR A 268 6.03 12.46 -10.05
N PHE A 269 5.85 12.75 -8.76
CA PHE A 269 6.68 13.72 -8.04
C PHE A 269 8.17 13.39 -8.18
N ALA A 270 8.57 12.15 -7.90
CA ALA A 270 9.96 11.72 -7.99
C ALA A 270 10.56 11.94 -9.39
N ALA A 271 9.83 11.52 -10.43
CA ALA A 271 10.25 11.66 -11.83
C ALA A 271 10.37 13.13 -12.25
N GLN A 272 9.39 13.96 -11.89
CA GLN A 272 9.38 15.39 -12.22
C GLN A 272 10.53 16.13 -11.52
N MET A 273 10.74 15.87 -10.23
CA MET A 273 11.86 16.44 -9.47
C MET A 273 13.20 16.06 -10.10
N LYS A 274 13.43 14.77 -10.37
CA LYS A 274 14.65 14.29 -11.04
C LYS A 274 14.87 15.00 -12.38
N SER A 275 13.81 15.13 -13.19
CA SER A 275 13.89 15.80 -14.49
C SER A 275 14.30 17.27 -14.37
N GLN A 276 13.75 18.02 -13.40
CA GLN A 276 14.08 19.44 -13.26
C GLN A 276 15.49 19.66 -12.70
N PHE A 277 15.95 18.84 -11.75
CA PHE A 277 17.31 18.94 -11.22
C PHE A 277 18.40 18.51 -12.23
N GLN A 278 18.04 17.68 -13.22
CA GLN A 278 18.92 17.33 -14.35
C GLN A 278 18.78 18.27 -15.55
N GLY A 279 17.74 19.12 -15.54
CA GLY A 279 17.40 20.05 -16.61
C GLY A 279 17.46 21.49 -16.14
N ASP A 280 16.29 22.14 -16.07
CA ASP A 280 16.15 23.54 -15.66
C ASP A 280 15.31 23.68 -14.39
N ILE A 281 16.00 23.96 -13.27
CA ILE A 281 15.37 24.17 -11.97
C ILE A 281 14.46 25.41 -11.93
N ALA A 282 14.55 26.34 -12.88
CA ALA A 282 13.67 27.51 -12.93
C ALA A 282 12.19 27.11 -13.11
N ASN A 283 11.93 25.96 -13.73
CA ASN A 283 10.57 25.43 -13.92
C ASN A 283 9.88 25.11 -12.58
N LEU A 284 10.66 24.81 -11.52
CA LEU A 284 10.13 24.52 -10.19
C LEU A 284 9.36 25.71 -9.57
N SER A 285 9.54 26.93 -10.10
CA SER A 285 8.71 28.09 -9.72
C SER A 285 7.22 27.90 -10.00
N SER A 286 6.85 26.94 -10.85
CA SER A 286 5.48 26.57 -11.20
C SER A 286 5.10 25.15 -10.76
N PHE A 287 5.93 24.50 -9.95
CA PHE A 287 5.73 23.12 -9.50
C PHE A 287 4.42 22.99 -8.70
N GLY A 288 3.62 21.97 -9.03
CA GLY A 288 2.33 21.73 -8.36
C GLY A 288 1.33 20.99 -9.24
N GLY A 289 0.04 21.09 -8.93
CA GLY A 289 -1.02 20.25 -9.52
C GLY A 289 -1.17 20.30 -11.05
N SER A 290 -0.63 21.32 -11.75
CA SER A 290 -0.61 21.34 -13.23
C SER A 290 0.36 20.34 -13.86
N TRP A 291 1.21 19.70 -13.05
CA TRP A 291 2.24 18.75 -13.47
C TRP A 291 1.78 17.29 -13.44
N GLY A 292 0.49 17.05 -13.17
CA GLY A 292 -0.06 15.70 -13.03
C GLY A 292 0.40 14.97 -11.77
N LEU A 293 0.83 15.72 -10.75
CA LEU A 293 1.19 15.18 -9.44
C LEU A 293 -0.04 14.53 -8.79
N THR A 294 0.22 13.57 -7.90
CA THR A 294 -0.82 13.07 -7.02
C THR A 294 -1.30 14.22 -6.14
N ALA A 295 -2.61 14.28 -5.88
CA ALA A 295 -3.14 15.29 -4.96
C ALA A 295 -2.49 15.12 -3.58
N GLU A 296 -2.11 16.22 -2.94
CA GLU A 296 -1.41 16.24 -1.65
C GLU A 296 -2.04 15.31 -0.61
N ALA A 297 -3.38 15.29 -0.53
CA ALA A 297 -4.14 14.49 0.42
C ALA A 297 -4.04 12.96 0.21
N ASN A 298 -3.42 12.50 -0.89
CA ASN A 298 -3.27 11.08 -1.22
C ASN A 298 -1.80 10.72 -1.50
N SER A 299 -0.85 11.62 -1.20
CA SER A 299 0.51 11.56 -1.75
C SER A 299 1.55 11.37 -0.67
N ASN A 300 2.34 10.30 -0.77
CA ASN A 300 3.60 10.14 -0.07
C ASN A 300 4.77 10.41 -1.04
N THR A 301 5.34 11.60 -0.96
CA THR A 301 6.38 12.06 -1.90
C THR A 301 7.78 11.61 -1.50
N PHE A 302 8.61 11.30 -2.48
CA PHE A 302 10.02 10.94 -2.30
C PHE A 302 10.84 11.37 -3.54
N VAL A 303 12.17 11.34 -3.44
CA VAL A 303 13.06 11.65 -4.58
C VAL A 303 13.58 10.39 -5.29
N THR A 304 13.89 9.36 -4.51
CA THR A 304 14.30 8.01 -4.95
C THR A 304 13.86 7.02 -3.88
N ASN A 305 13.56 5.79 -4.26
CA ASN A 305 13.31 4.67 -3.36
C ASN A 305 14.34 3.56 -3.61
N HIS A 306 14.16 2.39 -3.01
CA HIS A 306 15.11 1.28 -3.16
C HIS A 306 15.09 0.63 -4.56
N ASP A 307 14.12 0.93 -5.42
CA ASP A 307 13.95 0.37 -6.76
C ASP A 307 14.34 1.31 -7.92
N THR A 308 14.51 2.62 -7.69
CA THR A 308 14.60 3.64 -8.76
C THR A 308 15.81 4.57 -8.74
#